data_AF-A0A947N8V7-F1
#
_entry.id   AF-A0A947N8V7-F1
#
_cell.length_a   1.000
_cell.length_b   1.000
_cell.length_c   1.000
_cell.angle_alpha   90.00
_cell.angle_beta   90.00
_cell.angle_gamma   90.00
#
_symmetry.space_group_name_H-M   'P 1'
#
loop_
_entity.id
_entity.type
_entity.pdbx_description
1 polymer ?
#
loop_
_entity_poly.entity_id
_entity_poly.type
_entity_poly.pdbx_seq_one_letter_code
_entity_poly.pdbx_strand_id
1 'polypeptide(L)'
;MPIFTPRQVTQLLFTGLVYLSAPVIADTADDTYADKRLSTLHSRSAAFPTENHYSDTTLQGDGYAFLNDNDRLLDNLKSIYDEGAALEGRSRGILVIPGDEVVLVEQLRNAADDKTSFSAGGHFALLTQNKDWIVVGGSEFNGSGRFIYDEADATRLRFATVLGLFNLGELQSSVDVSALWTNYLGINHRFTIDGMPNTQFGVTAKLQNISVIERSISIAEYDEDKLFDRGRDVEDNIQLNADIGIEHQVDNWILGLDIEDIYQQAVKGAEGTPYQQRSHVSS
;
A
#
# COMPACT_ATOMS: atom_id res chain seq x y z
N MET A 1 8.17 4.03 -56.88
CA MET A 1 7.97 4.74 -55.61
C MET A 1 6.48 4.93 -55.40
N PRO A 2 5.81 4.12 -54.57
CA PRO A 2 4.43 4.38 -54.18
C PRO A 2 4.38 5.20 -52.88
N ILE A 3 3.45 6.14 -52.89
CA ILE A 3 3.15 7.12 -51.86
C ILE A 3 2.28 6.45 -50.79
N PHE A 4 2.75 6.42 -49.54
CA PHE A 4 1.94 6.02 -48.40
C PHE A 4 0.88 7.09 -48.16
N THR A 5 -0.39 6.67 -48.12
CA THR A 5 -1.53 7.55 -47.83
C THR A 5 -1.83 7.56 -46.32
N PRO A 6 -2.29 8.70 -45.76
CA PRO A 6 -2.43 8.90 -44.31
C PRO A 6 -3.44 7.98 -43.60
N ARG A 7 -4.26 7.23 -44.35
CA ARG A 7 -5.19 6.23 -43.80
C ARG A 7 -4.52 4.96 -43.27
N GLN A 8 -3.29 4.66 -43.69
CA GLN A 8 -2.58 3.45 -43.25
C GLN A 8 -1.84 3.64 -41.92
N VAL A 9 -1.66 4.89 -41.46
CA VAL A 9 -1.08 5.17 -40.14
C VAL A 9 -2.15 5.06 -39.04
N THR A 10 -3.42 5.31 -39.34
CA THR A 10 -4.53 5.24 -38.38
C THR A 10 -4.93 3.81 -38.02
N GLN A 11 -4.67 2.82 -38.89
CA GLN A 11 -5.02 1.42 -38.62
C GLN A 11 -3.95 0.64 -37.83
N LEU A 12 -2.73 1.16 -37.72
CA LEU A 12 -1.66 0.49 -36.96
C LEU A 12 -1.67 0.82 -35.46
N LEU A 13 -2.39 1.86 -35.03
CA LEU A 13 -2.56 2.19 -33.60
C LEU A 13 -3.70 1.39 -32.92
N PHE A 14 -4.54 0.68 -33.67
CA PHE A 14 -5.67 -0.08 -33.11
C PHE A 14 -5.39 -1.58 -32.89
N THR A 15 -4.19 -2.07 -33.21
CA THR A 15 -3.83 -3.50 -33.08
C THR A 15 -2.61 -3.70 -32.18
N GLY A 16 -2.53 -2.92 -31.11
CA GLY A 16 -1.60 -3.10 -29.99
C GLY A 16 -2.36 -3.33 -28.68
N LEU A 17 -3.40 -4.16 -28.70
CA LEU A 17 -4.03 -4.72 -27.50
C LEU A 17 -3.00 -5.63 -26.81
N VAL A 18 -2.09 -5.01 -26.06
CA VAL A 18 -1.40 -5.72 -24.98
C VAL A 18 -2.48 -5.98 -23.95
N TYR A 19 -2.75 -7.26 -23.74
CA TYR A 19 -3.54 -7.80 -22.64
C TYR A 19 -2.98 -7.29 -21.31
N LEU A 20 -3.41 -6.10 -20.88
CA LEU A 20 -3.39 -5.68 -19.51
C LEU A 20 -4.77 -6.01 -18.96
N SER A 21 -4.83 -7.05 -18.13
CA SER A 21 -6.00 -7.37 -17.32
C SER A 21 -6.17 -6.31 -16.23
N ALA A 22 -6.46 -5.07 -16.63
CA ALA A 22 -6.97 -4.03 -15.74
C ALA A 22 -8.50 -4.03 -15.87
N PRO A 23 -9.25 -3.91 -14.76
CA PRO A 23 -10.70 -3.72 -14.84
C PRO A 23 -10.96 -2.39 -15.56
N VAL A 24 -11.55 -2.44 -16.75
CA VAL A 24 -12.00 -1.24 -17.47
C VAL A 24 -13.18 -0.67 -16.69
N ILE A 25 -12.97 0.47 -16.02
CA ILE A 25 -14.07 1.20 -15.38
C ILE A 25 -14.69 2.14 -16.42
N ALA A 26 -15.78 1.68 -17.02
CA ALA A 26 -16.58 2.49 -17.95
C ALA A 26 -17.61 3.31 -17.16
N ASP A 27 -17.40 4.62 -17.06
CA ASP A 27 -18.36 5.55 -16.43
C ASP A 27 -19.30 6.18 -17.47
N THR A 28 -20.55 6.42 -17.06
CA THR A 28 -21.57 7.09 -17.87
C THR A 28 -21.43 8.62 -17.79
N ALA A 29 -21.40 9.29 -18.95
CA ALA A 29 -21.12 10.73 -19.10
C ALA A 29 -22.32 11.68 -18.79
N ASP A 30 -23.17 11.36 -17.81
CA ASP A 30 -24.33 12.20 -17.49
C ASP A 30 -23.94 13.41 -16.60
N ASP A 31 -24.31 14.64 -16.97
CA ASP A 31 -23.92 15.88 -16.27
C ASP A 31 -24.40 15.93 -14.81
N THR A 32 -25.46 15.19 -14.47
CA THR A 32 -25.94 15.00 -13.09
C THR A 32 -24.97 14.23 -12.19
N TYR A 33 -23.87 13.70 -12.76
CA TYR A 33 -22.82 12.89 -12.12
C TYR A 33 -21.47 13.61 -11.99
N ALA A 34 -21.37 14.91 -12.27
CA ALA A 34 -20.15 15.69 -12.02
C ALA A 34 -19.62 15.49 -10.58
N ASP A 35 -20.53 15.30 -9.61
CA ASP A 35 -20.23 15.03 -8.21
C ASP A 35 -19.74 13.60 -7.90
N LYS A 36 -19.85 12.62 -8.82
CA LYS A 36 -19.28 11.27 -8.63
C LYS A 36 -17.85 11.14 -9.14
N ARG A 37 -17.43 11.98 -10.09
CA ARG A 37 -16.02 12.01 -10.59
C ARG A 37 -15.07 12.69 -9.61
N LEU A 38 -15.65 13.51 -8.73
CA LEU A 38 -14.98 14.10 -7.58
C LEU A 38 -14.15 13.05 -6.82
N SER A 39 -14.68 11.87 -6.50
CA SER A 39 -13.94 10.85 -5.72
C SER A 39 -12.76 10.21 -6.46
N THR A 40 -12.57 10.50 -7.74
CA THR A 40 -11.47 9.97 -8.56
C THR A 40 -10.48 11.05 -9.02
N LEU A 41 -10.64 12.31 -8.56
CA LEU A 41 -9.79 13.42 -9.03
C LEU A 41 -8.33 13.30 -8.60
N HIS A 42 -8.07 12.65 -7.45
CA HIS A 42 -6.71 12.42 -6.96
C HIS A 42 -6.03 11.23 -7.68
N SER A 43 -6.80 10.33 -8.30
CA SER A 43 -6.34 9.06 -8.86
C SER A 43 -6.37 8.99 -10.39
N ARG A 44 -6.91 10.02 -11.06
CA ARG A 44 -6.95 10.07 -12.53
C ARG A 44 -6.54 11.44 -13.04
N SER A 45 -5.39 11.47 -13.70
CA SER A 45 -4.73 12.67 -14.16
C SER A 45 -5.52 13.44 -15.22
N ALA A 46 -6.46 12.81 -15.93
CA ALA A 46 -7.30 13.44 -16.95
C ALA A 46 -8.78 13.63 -16.54
N ALA A 47 -9.22 13.10 -15.39
CA ALA A 47 -10.65 12.91 -15.05
C ALA A 47 -11.36 14.10 -14.38
N PHE A 48 -11.02 15.33 -14.76
CA PHE A 48 -11.58 16.50 -14.08
C PHE A 48 -12.92 16.95 -14.68
N PRO A 49 -13.79 17.61 -13.90
CA PRO A 49 -14.98 18.25 -14.45
C PRO A 49 -14.62 19.21 -15.59
N THR A 50 -15.33 19.15 -16.71
CA THR A 50 -15.21 20.10 -17.83
C THR A 50 -15.70 21.50 -17.44
N GLU A 51 -16.70 21.54 -16.57
CA GLU A 51 -17.22 22.73 -15.90
C GLU A 51 -16.84 22.71 -14.42
N ASN A 52 -16.13 23.75 -13.96
CA ASN A 52 -15.98 23.99 -12.54
C ASN A 52 -17.22 24.78 -12.07
N HIS A 53 -18.24 24.07 -11.58
CA HIS A 53 -19.42 24.72 -11.00
C HIS A 53 -19.12 25.47 -9.70
N TYR A 54 -17.93 25.26 -9.13
CA TYR A 54 -17.48 25.92 -7.92
C TYR A 54 -16.77 27.22 -8.29
N SER A 55 -17.35 28.36 -7.86
CA SER A 55 -16.71 29.68 -7.98
C SER A 55 -15.49 29.84 -7.06
N ASP A 56 -15.36 28.96 -6.06
CA ASP A 56 -14.36 28.99 -5.02
C ASP A 56 -13.44 27.75 -5.06
N THR A 57 -12.26 27.90 -4.48
CA THR A 57 -11.32 26.79 -4.25
C THR A 57 -12.01 25.71 -3.42
N THR A 58 -12.10 24.50 -3.99
CA THR A 58 -12.78 23.37 -3.34
C THR A 58 -11.76 22.29 -2.98
N LEU A 59 -11.77 21.84 -1.73
CA LEU A 59 -10.99 20.70 -1.27
C LEU A 59 -11.89 19.47 -1.23
N GLN A 60 -11.42 18.40 -1.83
CA GLN A 60 -12.00 17.08 -1.69
C GLN A 60 -10.96 16.12 -1.16
N GLY A 61 -11.40 15.14 -0.38
CA GLY A 61 -10.60 13.97 -0.08
C GLY A 61 -11.44 12.75 0.22
N ASP A 62 -10.75 11.64 0.30
CA ASP A 62 -11.27 10.32 0.60
C ASP A 62 -10.18 9.49 1.29
N GLY A 63 -10.54 8.31 1.75
CA GLY A 63 -9.62 7.43 2.40
C GLY A 63 -10.23 6.08 2.72
N TYR A 64 -9.36 5.15 3.08
CA TYR A 64 -9.70 3.77 3.33
C TYR A 64 -8.79 3.18 4.41
N ALA A 65 -9.28 2.11 5.05
CA ALA A 65 -8.50 1.27 5.93
C ALA A 65 -8.98 -0.18 5.78
N PHE A 66 -8.04 -1.09 5.62
CA PHE A 66 -8.26 -2.51 5.41
C PHE A 66 -7.28 -3.29 6.28
N LEU A 67 -7.79 -4.34 6.94
CA LEU A 67 -7.01 -5.31 7.69
C LEU A 67 -7.50 -6.70 7.27
N ASN A 68 -6.57 -7.55 6.88
CA ASN A 68 -6.80 -8.95 6.60
C ASN A 68 -5.92 -9.79 7.52
N ASP A 69 -6.56 -10.39 8.51
CA ASP A 69 -5.97 -11.26 9.52
C ASP A 69 -6.61 -12.66 9.47
N ASN A 70 -6.74 -13.23 8.27
CA ASN A 70 -7.38 -14.53 8.08
C ASN A 70 -6.71 -15.67 8.87
N ASP A 71 -5.39 -15.61 9.05
CA ASP A 71 -4.63 -16.58 9.83
C ASP A 71 -4.71 -16.30 11.34
N ARG A 72 -5.39 -15.22 11.74
CA ARG A 72 -5.54 -14.76 13.14
C ARG A 72 -4.20 -14.51 13.81
N LEU A 73 -3.22 -14.00 13.06
CA LEU A 73 -1.87 -13.75 13.54
C LEU A 73 -1.91 -12.84 14.77
N LEU A 74 -2.70 -11.77 14.76
CA LEU A 74 -2.75 -10.81 15.87
C LEU A 74 -3.29 -11.47 17.15
N ASP A 75 -4.36 -12.26 17.04
CA ASP A 75 -4.92 -13.03 18.16
C ASP A 75 -3.89 -14.06 18.68
N ASN A 76 -3.22 -14.77 17.78
CA ASN A 76 -2.27 -15.82 18.12
C ASN A 76 -1.03 -15.24 18.80
N LEU A 77 -0.50 -14.11 18.32
CA LEU A 77 0.61 -13.40 18.95
C LEU A 77 0.28 -12.97 20.37
N LYS A 78 -0.91 -12.40 20.57
CA LYS A 78 -1.38 -12.05 21.91
C LYS A 78 -1.46 -13.28 22.81
N SER A 79 -2.04 -14.37 22.33
CA SER A 79 -2.13 -15.63 23.10
C SER A 79 -0.75 -16.17 23.47
N ILE A 80 0.19 -16.18 22.53
CA ILE A 80 1.57 -16.64 22.74
C ILE A 80 2.28 -15.77 23.77
N TYR A 81 2.13 -14.44 23.69
CA TYR A 81 2.71 -13.51 24.65
C TYR A 81 2.15 -13.74 26.06
N ASP A 82 0.82 -13.81 26.19
CA ASP A 82 0.14 -13.99 27.47
C ASP A 82 0.55 -15.32 28.14
N GLU A 83 0.62 -16.42 27.38
CA GLU A 83 1.08 -17.72 27.89
C GLU A 83 2.57 -17.70 28.27
N GLY A 84 3.40 -17.05 27.45
CA GLY A 84 4.81 -16.81 27.75
C GLY A 84 5.01 -16.04 29.06
N ALA A 85 4.34 -14.90 29.22
CA ALA A 85 4.39 -14.09 30.44
C ALA A 85 3.90 -14.88 31.67
N ALA A 86 2.86 -15.71 31.52
CA ALA A 86 2.36 -16.57 32.59
C ALA A 86 3.36 -17.67 32.97
N LEU A 87 4.05 -18.29 32.00
CA LEU A 87 5.10 -19.27 32.26
C LEU A 87 6.30 -18.63 32.98
N GLU A 88 6.67 -17.41 32.61
CA GLU A 88 7.74 -16.65 33.27
C GLU A 88 7.36 -16.25 34.70
N GLY A 89 6.10 -15.85 34.93
CA GLY A 89 5.59 -15.62 36.28
C GLY A 89 5.65 -16.86 37.16
N ARG A 90 5.30 -18.04 36.63
CA ARG A 90 5.36 -19.33 37.33
C ARG A 90 6.80 -19.73 37.67
N SER A 91 7.76 -19.50 36.77
CA SER A 91 9.18 -19.87 36.97
C SER A 91 9.81 -19.14 38.15
N ARG A 92 9.46 -17.86 38.33
CA ARG A 92 9.90 -17.03 39.46
C ARG A 92 9.25 -17.43 40.79
N GLY A 93 8.18 -18.23 40.75
CA GLY A 93 7.32 -18.58 41.89
C GLY A 93 7.57 -19.94 42.54
N ILE A 94 8.60 -20.71 42.13
CA ILE A 94 8.98 -22.06 42.63
C ILE A 94 8.22 -23.24 41.97
N LEU A 95 7.18 -23.01 41.17
CA LEU A 95 6.36 -24.10 40.60
C LEU A 95 6.24 -23.99 39.09
N VAL A 96 7.29 -24.41 38.39
CA VAL A 96 7.22 -24.81 36.98
C VAL A 96 7.42 -26.31 36.93
N ILE A 97 6.40 -27.01 36.43
CA ILE A 97 6.41 -28.47 36.30
C ILE A 97 6.80 -28.80 34.86
N PRO A 98 7.72 -29.76 34.62
CA PRO A 98 7.96 -30.31 33.29
C PRO A 98 6.64 -30.68 32.59
N GLY A 99 6.35 -30.05 31.45
CA GLY A 99 5.08 -30.17 30.74
C GLY A 99 4.28 -28.87 30.66
N ASP A 100 4.51 -27.90 31.55
CA ASP A 100 3.83 -26.60 31.55
C ASP A 100 4.16 -25.77 30.28
N GLU A 101 5.28 -26.06 29.62
CA GLU A 101 5.72 -25.39 28.39
C GLU A 101 5.05 -25.91 27.12
N VAL A 102 4.39 -27.08 27.19
CA VAL A 102 3.87 -27.78 25.99
C VAL A 102 2.85 -26.91 25.26
N VAL A 103 1.99 -26.22 25.99
CA VAL A 103 0.97 -25.33 25.42
C VAL A 103 1.63 -24.22 24.61
N LEU A 104 2.66 -23.57 25.17
CA LEU A 104 3.38 -22.50 24.49
C LEU A 104 4.13 -23.02 23.26
N VAL A 105 4.79 -24.18 23.35
CA VAL A 105 5.46 -24.80 22.20
C VAL A 105 4.46 -25.12 21.08
N GLU A 106 3.29 -25.65 21.41
CA GLU A 106 2.24 -25.94 20.43
C GLU A 106 1.69 -24.67 19.81
N GLN A 107 1.44 -23.62 20.58
CA GLN A 107 0.98 -22.33 20.06
C GLN A 107 2.01 -21.70 19.11
N LEU A 108 3.28 -21.66 19.50
CA LEU A 108 4.38 -21.18 18.65
C LEU A 108 4.46 -21.97 17.34
N ARG A 109 4.36 -23.29 17.40
CA ARG A 109 4.43 -24.14 16.21
C ARG A 109 3.19 -24.00 15.33
N ASN A 110 2.01 -23.86 15.91
CA ASN A 110 0.76 -23.73 15.17
C ASN A 110 0.64 -22.38 14.47
N ALA A 111 1.24 -21.33 15.04
CA ALA A 111 1.29 -20.01 14.44
C ALA A 111 2.38 -19.86 13.36
N ALA A 112 3.17 -20.92 13.12
CA ALA A 112 4.23 -20.88 12.11
C ALA A 112 3.65 -20.50 10.75
N ASP A 113 4.19 -19.43 10.17
CA ASP A 113 3.76 -18.84 8.90
C ASP A 113 2.40 -18.16 8.87
N ASP A 114 1.78 -17.92 10.04
CA ASP A 114 0.61 -17.05 10.14
C ASP A 114 0.94 -15.65 9.60
N LYS A 115 0.01 -15.09 8.82
CA LYS A 115 0.18 -13.79 8.17
C LYS A 115 -0.94 -12.84 8.49
N THR A 116 -0.58 -11.57 8.51
CA THR A 116 -1.51 -10.46 8.53
C THR A 116 -1.11 -9.45 7.45
N SER A 117 -2.08 -8.73 6.92
CA SER A 117 -1.82 -7.62 5.99
C SER A 117 -2.74 -6.46 6.31
N PHE A 118 -2.21 -5.25 6.23
CA PHE A 118 -2.95 -4.02 6.44
C PHE A 118 -2.69 -3.07 5.29
N SER A 119 -3.68 -2.24 4.99
CA SER A 119 -3.57 -1.19 3.99
C SER A 119 -4.45 -0.03 4.42
N ALA A 120 -3.89 1.17 4.47
CA ALA A 120 -4.63 2.37 4.81
C ALA A 120 -4.13 3.53 3.97
N GLY A 121 -5.03 4.40 3.55
CA GLY A 121 -4.66 5.55 2.75
C GLY A 121 -5.67 6.67 2.83
N GLY A 122 -5.21 7.85 2.47
CA GLY A 122 -6.04 9.03 2.33
C GLY A 122 -5.47 9.96 1.28
N HIS A 123 -6.37 10.54 0.50
CA HIS A 123 -6.02 11.36 -0.66
C HIS A 123 -6.83 12.64 -0.66
N PHE A 124 -6.32 13.65 -1.35
CA PHE A 124 -7.03 14.89 -1.57
C PHE A 124 -6.74 15.51 -2.93
N ALA A 125 -7.72 16.27 -3.42
CA ALA A 125 -7.62 17.14 -4.57
C ALA A 125 -8.13 18.54 -4.21
N LEU A 126 -7.34 19.55 -4.51
CA LEU A 126 -7.68 20.96 -4.35
C LEU A 126 -7.93 21.56 -5.73
N LEU A 127 -9.19 21.79 -6.05
CA LEU A 127 -9.61 22.44 -7.28
C LEU A 127 -9.29 23.93 -7.18
N THR A 128 -8.51 24.43 -8.13
CA THR A 128 -8.17 25.85 -8.18
C THR A 128 -9.20 26.63 -9.01
N GLN A 129 -9.14 27.96 -8.95
CA GLN A 129 -9.94 28.81 -9.82
C GLN A 129 -9.64 28.59 -11.32
N ASN A 130 -8.46 28.06 -11.64
CA ASN A 130 -8.15 27.62 -12.99
C ASN A 130 -8.50 26.13 -13.12
N LYS A 131 -9.54 25.82 -13.88
CA LYS A 131 -10.05 24.45 -14.10
C LYS A 131 -9.07 23.48 -14.76
N ASP A 132 -7.95 23.99 -15.29
CA ASP A 132 -6.91 23.20 -15.92
C ASP A 132 -5.76 22.88 -14.95
N TRP A 133 -5.85 23.33 -13.69
CA TRP A 133 -4.82 23.15 -12.67
C TRP A 133 -5.42 22.69 -11.34
N ILE A 134 -4.90 21.58 -10.82
CA ILE A 134 -5.35 20.98 -9.56
C ILE A 134 -4.12 20.60 -8.73
N VAL A 135 -4.20 20.80 -7.43
CA VAL A 135 -3.19 20.29 -6.49
C VAL A 135 -3.71 18.97 -5.93
N VAL A 136 -2.92 17.91 -6.02
CA VAL A 136 -3.28 16.59 -5.51
C VAL A 136 -2.29 16.18 -4.43
N GLY A 137 -2.72 15.37 -3.49
CA GLY A 137 -1.80 14.79 -2.52
C GLY A 137 -2.40 13.57 -1.86
N GLY A 138 -1.55 12.78 -1.24
CA GLY A 138 -1.99 11.56 -0.59
C GLY A 138 -0.94 10.92 0.28
N SER A 139 -1.42 9.99 1.09
CA SER A 139 -0.63 9.17 1.99
C SER A 139 -1.17 7.76 1.95
N GLU A 140 -0.33 6.78 1.67
CA GLU A 140 -0.68 5.37 1.56
C GLU A 140 0.29 4.52 2.36
N PHE A 141 -0.24 3.65 3.19
CA PHE A 141 0.50 2.75 4.06
C PHE A 141 0.04 1.33 3.79
N ASN A 142 0.94 0.48 3.29
CA ASN A 142 0.67 -0.90 2.94
C ASN A 142 1.69 -1.79 3.65
N GLY A 143 1.26 -2.87 4.27
CA GLY A 143 2.24 -3.79 4.87
C GLY A 143 1.67 -5.13 5.25
N SER A 144 2.59 -5.96 5.71
CA SER A 144 2.32 -7.33 6.13
C SER A 144 3.21 -7.74 7.28
N GLY A 145 2.68 -8.57 8.16
CA GLY A 145 3.43 -9.28 9.19
C GLY A 145 3.38 -10.78 8.93
N ARG A 146 4.47 -11.48 9.24
CA ARG A 146 4.54 -12.94 9.23
C ARG A 146 5.21 -13.43 10.50
N PHE A 147 4.66 -14.45 11.12
CA PHE A 147 5.30 -15.13 12.24
C PHE A 147 6.36 -16.13 11.77
N ILE A 148 7.54 -16.06 12.37
CA ILE A 148 8.67 -16.96 12.14
C ILE A 148 8.93 -17.74 13.42
N TYR A 149 8.74 -19.07 13.34
CA TYR A 149 9.00 -19.98 14.44
C TYR A 149 10.45 -20.49 14.41
N ASP A 150 11.17 -20.37 15.53
CA ASP A 150 12.46 -21.06 15.74
C ASP A 150 12.23 -22.44 16.38
N GLU A 151 12.53 -23.52 15.66
CA GLU A 151 12.41 -24.89 16.17
C GLU A 151 13.21 -25.13 17.46
N ALA A 152 14.32 -24.41 17.67
CA ALA A 152 15.12 -24.52 18.88
C ALA A 152 14.40 -23.94 20.11
N ASP A 153 13.37 -23.10 19.94
CA ASP A 153 12.58 -22.57 21.06
C ASP A 153 11.87 -23.69 21.84
N ALA A 154 11.43 -24.76 21.16
CA ALA A 154 10.88 -25.93 21.86
C ALA A 154 11.89 -26.55 22.84
N THR A 155 13.15 -26.58 22.44
CA THR A 155 14.23 -27.13 23.27
C THR A 155 14.60 -26.17 24.39
N ARG A 156 14.72 -24.87 24.09
CA ARG A 156 14.94 -23.81 25.10
C ARG A 156 13.86 -23.84 26.18
N LEU A 157 12.60 -23.90 25.78
CA LEU A 157 11.44 -23.98 26.68
C LEU A 157 11.47 -25.22 27.59
N ARG A 158 11.76 -26.40 27.02
CA ARG A 158 11.90 -27.64 27.80
C ARG A 158 13.03 -27.55 28.82
N PHE A 159 14.19 -27.04 28.43
CA PHE A 159 15.34 -26.89 29.34
C PHE A 159 15.07 -25.86 30.43
N ALA A 160 14.50 -24.70 30.08
CA ALA A 160 14.13 -23.65 31.02
C ALA A 160 13.16 -24.16 32.11
N THR A 161 12.21 -25.00 31.71
CA THR A 161 11.24 -25.64 32.59
C THR A 161 11.89 -26.63 33.55
N VAL A 162 12.85 -27.44 33.08
CA VAL A 162 13.64 -28.35 33.95
C VAL A 162 14.49 -27.60 34.96
N LEU A 163 15.05 -26.46 34.57
CA LEU A 163 15.91 -25.63 35.43
C LEU A 163 15.11 -24.69 36.32
N GLY A 164 13.79 -24.55 36.11
CA GLY A 164 12.94 -23.59 36.81
C GLY A 164 13.27 -22.12 36.50
N LEU A 165 13.98 -21.86 35.39
CA LEU A 165 14.47 -20.55 34.99
C LEU A 165 14.03 -20.31 33.55
N PHE A 166 12.82 -19.74 33.40
CA PHE A 166 12.29 -19.36 32.10
C PHE A 166 12.23 -17.83 31.98
N ASN A 167 12.65 -17.34 30.82
CA ASN A 167 12.61 -15.94 30.42
C ASN A 167 12.07 -15.87 29.00
N LEU A 168 10.98 -15.12 28.79
CA LEU A 168 10.37 -14.97 27.47
C LEU A 168 11.33 -14.33 26.45
N GLY A 169 12.21 -13.45 26.91
CA GLY A 169 13.22 -12.78 26.07
C GLY A 169 14.31 -13.70 25.50
N GLU A 170 14.37 -14.97 25.91
CA GLU A 170 15.30 -15.95 25.34
C GLU A 170 14.76 -16.64 24.09
N LEU A 171 13.46 -16.54 23.83
CA LEU A 171 12.84 -17.06 22.60
C LEU A 171 13.34 -16.28 21.38
N GLN A 172 13.60 -17.02 20.31
CA GLN A 172 14.09 -16.46 19.05
C GLN A 172 13.00 -16.37 17.99
N SER A 173 11.84 -16.97 18.22
CA SER A 173 10.66 -16.78 17.37
C SER A 173 10.27 -15.30 17.34
N SER A 174 9.85 -14.83 16.17
CA SER A 174 9.67 -13.41 15.88
C SER A 174 8.53 -13.15 14.90
N VAL A 175 8.16 -11.89 14.77
CA VAL A 175 7.29 -11.39 13.71
C VAL A 175 8.12 -10.52 12.78
N ASP A 176 8.24 -10.95 11.54
CA ASP A 176 8.83 -10.14 10.49
C ASP A 176 7.74 -9.25 9.89
N VAL A 177 7.95 -7.95 9.93
CA VAL A 177 7.04 -6.94 9.36
C VAL A 177 7.75 -6.25 8.20
N SER A 178 7.04 -6.16 7.09
CA SER A 178 7.45 -5.38 5.93
C SER A 178 6.32 -4.43 5.57
N ALA A 179 6.63 -3.14 5.46
CA ALA A 179 5.65 -2.13 5.09
C ALA A 179 6.26 -1.06 4.17
N LEU A 180 5.39 -0.43 3.41
CA LEU A 180 5.65 0.65 2.49
C LEU A 180 4.75 1.82 2.88
N TRP A 181 5.35 2.98 3.09
CA TRP A 181 4.61 4.22 3.25
C TRP A 181 4.96 5.19 2.12
N THR A 182 3.99 5.48 1.28
CA THR A 182 4.13 6.46 0.21
C THR A 182 3.37 7.72 0.56
N ASN A 183 4.01 8.88 0.47
CA ASN A 183 3.37 10.19 0.55
C ASN A 183 3.66 10.94 -0.73
N TYR A 184 2.70 11.70 -1.24
CA TYR A 184 2.95 12.55 -2.39
C TYR A 184 2.20 13.88 -2.32
N LEU A 185 2.77 14.87 -2.98
CA LEU A 185 2.13 16.14 -3.30
C LEU A 185 2.42 16.44 -4.76
N GLY A 186 1.40 16.76 -5.52
CA GLY A 186 1.52 16.98 -6.95
C GLY A 186 0.71 18.16 -7.46
N ILE A 187 1.12 18.65 -8.62
CA ILE A 187 0.40 19.64 -9.41
C ILE A 187 0.03 18.95 -10.71
N ASN A 188 -1.26 18.85 -10.96
CA ASN A 188 -1.79 18.35 -12.20
C ASN A 188 -2.14 19.51 -13.14
N HIS A 189 -1.79 19.33 -14.42
CA HIS A 189 -2.26 20.16 -15.52
C HIS A 189 -3.03 19.32 -16.55
N ARG A 190 -4.21 19.82 -16.94
CA ARG A 190 -5.04 19.23 -18.00
C ARG A 190 -5.08 20.11 -19.24
N PHE A 191 -5.10 19.49 -20.41
CA PHE A 191 -5.27 20.17 -21.69
C PHE A 191 -5.99 19.32 -22.74
N THR A 192 -6.50 19.98 -23.78
CA THR A 192 -7.08 19.36 -24.98
C THR A 192 -6.25 19.75 -26.20
N ILE A 193 -6.33 18.96 -27.26
CA ILE A 193 -5.63 19.25 -28.53
C ILE A 193 -6.69 19.44 -29.62
N ASP A 194 -6.56 20.48 -30.45
CA ASP A 194 -7.54 20.85 -31.48
C ASP A 194 -7.92 19.70 -32.44
N GLY A 195 -6.99 18.77 -32.71
CA GLY A 195 -7.21 17.59 -33.55
C GLY A 195 -8.00 16.46 -32.89
N MET A 196 -8.26 16.54 -31.58
CA MET A 196 -8.95 15.53 -30.78
C MET A 196 -9.84 16.21 -29.71
N PRO A 197 -10.92 16.90 -30.10
CA PRO A 197 -11.72 17.72 -29.18
C PRO A 197 -12.46 16.91 -28.10
N ASN A 198 -12.69 15.61 -28.35
CA ASN A 198 -13.30 14.70 -27.38
C ASN A 198 -12.26 13.98 -26.50
N THR A 199 -10.99 14.39 -26.57
CA THR A 199 -9.89 13.79 -25.81
C THR A 199 -9.28 14.80 -24.86
N GLN A 200 -9.14 14.41 -23.60
CA GLN A 200 -8.47 15.17 -22.55
C GLN A 200 -7.16 14.48 -22.19
N PHE A 201 -6.13 15.27 -21.98
CA PHE A 201 -4.82 14.82 -21.51
C PHE A 201 -4.52 15.45 -20.17
N GLY A 202 -3.87 14.70 -19.31
CA GLY A 202 -3.49 15.10 -17.97
C GLY A 202 -2.04 14.76 -17.69
N VAL A 203 -1.33 15.67 -17.03
CA VAL A 203 0.02 15.42 -16.54
C VAL A 203 0.10 15.89 -15.09
N THR A 204 0.47 14.99 -14.19
CA THR A 204 0.72 15.30 -12.79
C THR A 204 2.21 15.31 -12.54
N ALA A 205 2.78 16.42 -12.07
CA ALA A 205 4.14 16.45 -11.55
C ALA A 205 4.09 16.29 -10.02
N LYS A 206 4.80 15.30 -9.47
CA LYS A 206 4.73 14.91 -8.05
C LYS A 206 6.08 15.03 -7.35
N LEU A 207 6.05 15.49 -6.11
CA LEU A 207 7.07 15.23 -5.10
C LEU A 207 6.57 14.06 -4.24
N GLN A 208 7.31 12.96 -4.25
CA GLN A 208 6.94 11.70 -3.58
C GLN A 208 7.99 11.36 -2.53
N ASN A 209 7.54 10.96 -1.34
CA ASN A 209 8.37 10.35 -0.31
C ASN A 209 7.95 8.88 -0.16
N ILE A 210 8.90 7.97 -0.30
CA ILE A 210 8.71 6.53 -0.15
C ILE A 210 9.54 6.08 1.05
N SER A 211 8.87 5.61 2.09
CA SER A 211 9.47 5.00 3.26
C SER A 211 9.32 3.48 3.20
N VAL A 212 10.43 2.76 3.28
CA VAL A 212 10.43 1.29 3.40
C VAL A 212 10.72 0.92 4.85
N ILE A 213 9.84 0.11 5.43
CA ILE A 213 9.87 -0.29 6.84
C ILE A 213 10.06 -1.80 6.89
N GLU A 214 11.16 -2.23 7.50
CA GLU A 214 11.52 -3.65 7.66
C GLU A 214 11.96 -3.87 9.10
N ARG A 215 11.38 -4.87 9.76
CA ARG A 215 11.67 -5.13 11.17
C ARG A 215 11.36 -6.57 11.52
N SER A 216 12.18 -7.14 12.40
CA SER A 216 11.87 -8.38 13.10
C SER A 216 11.61 -8.09 14.59
N ILE A 217 10.45 -8.50 15.09
CA ILE A 217 9.99 -8.21 16.45
C ILE A 217 10.01 -9.51 17.23
N SER A 218 10.84 -9.59 18.28
CA SER A 218 10.78 -10.73 19.21
C SER A 218 9.41 -10.79 19.87
N ILE A 219 8.90 -12.00 20.11
CA ILE A 219 7.67 -12.21 20.87
C ILE A 219 7.72 -11.52 22.23
N ALA A 220 8.88 -11.48 22.89
CA ALA A 220 9.03 -10.83 24.19
C ALA A 220 8.80 -9.32 24.15
N GLU A 221 8.97 -8.71 22.97
CA GLU A 221 8.74 -7.29 22.72
C GLU A 221 7.36 -7.04 22.10
N TYR A 222 6.51 -8.06 22.00
CA TYR A 222 5.15 -7.89 21.51
C TYR A 222 4.41 -6.84 22.34
N ASP A 223 3.95 -5.82 21.62
CA ASP A 223 3.15 -4.73 22.10
C ASP A 223 2.37 -4.24 20.88
N GLU A 224 1.04 -4.21 20.97
CA GLU A 224 0.15 -3.85 19.86
C GLU A 224 0.56 -2.49 19.27
N ASP A 225 0.99 -1.58 20.12
CA ASP A 225 1.36 -0.21 19.78
C ASP A 225 2.73 -0.15 19.09
N LYS A 226 3.62 -1.11 19.40
CA LYS A 226 4.99 -1.11 18.88
C LYS A 226 5.08 -1.68 17.50
N LEU A 227 4.12 -2.47 17.01
CA LEU A 227 4.15 -3.05 15.65
C LEU A 227 4.31 -1.98 14.54
N PHE A 228 3.95 -0.72 14.84
CA PHE A 228 3.93 0.40 13.88
C PHE A 228 4.76 1.63 14.31
N ASP A 229 5.68 1.48 15.28
CA ASP A 229 6.55 2.58 15.71
C ASP A 229 7.50 3.03 14.58
N ARG A 230 7.50 4.33 14.28
CA ARG A 230 8.24 4.98 13.18
C ARG A 230 9.67 5.38 13.55
N GLY A 231 10.07 5.21 14.82
CA GLY A 231 11.31 5.80 15.34
C GLY A 231 12.62 5.12 14.92
N ARG A 232 12.57 3.89 14.40
CA ARG A 232 13.72 3.06 13.98
C ARG A 232 13.36 2.24 12.73
N ASP A 233 14.37 1.87 11.95
CA ASP A 233 14.27 0.90 10.85
C ASP A 233 13.39 1.36 9.66
N VAL A 234 13.45 2.66 9.37
CA VAL A 234 12.78 3.32 8.24
C VAL A 234 13.84 3.93 7.32
N GLU A 235 13.81 3.58 6.03
CA GLU A 235 14.58 4.29 5.00
C GLU A 235 13.63 5.17 4.18
N ASP A 236 13.89 6.47 4.18
CA ASP A 236 13.10 7.47 3.44
C ASP A 236 13.78 7.86 2.14
N ASN A 237 13.04 7.87 1.03
CA ASN A 237 13.51 8.36 -0.25
C ASN A 237 12.55 9.42 -0.81
N ILE A 238 13.06 10.63 -1.01
CA ILE A 238 12.33 11.73 -1.64
C ILE A 238 12.72 11.80 -3.11
N GLN A 239 11.73 11.76 -4.00
CA GLN A 239 11.93 11.80 -5.44
C GLN A 239 10.91 12.68 -6.15
N LEU A 240 11.29 13.16 -7.33
CA LEU A 240 10.36 13.76 -8.28
C LEU A 240 9.79 12.65 -9.17
N ASN A 241 8.49 12.68 -9.39
CA ASN A 241 7.79 11.71 -10.24
C ASN A 241 6.75 12.41 -11.11
N ALA A 242 6.15 11.66 -12.03
CA ALA A 242 5.05 12.15 -12.83
C ALA A 242 4.05 11.05 -13.18
N ASP A 243 2.80 11.47 -13.39
CA ASP A 243 1.71 10.65 -13.89
C ASP A 243 1.18 11.25 -15.19
N ILE A 244 0.68 10.40 -16.08
CA ILE A 244 0.08 10.82 -17.35
C ILE A 244 -1.25 10.10 -17.52
N GLY A 245 -2.29 10.89 -17.78
CA GLY A 245 -3.64 10.40 -18.06
C GLY A 245 -4.11 10.82 -19.44
N ILE A 246 -4.93 9.97 -20.05
CA ILE A 246 -5.73 10.30 -21.23
C ILE A 246 -7.15 9.84 -21.00
N GLU A 247 -8.11 10.69 -21.35
CA GLU A 247 -9.52 10.32 -21.40
C GLU A 247 -10.12 10.65 -22.76
N HIS A 248 -10.95 9.76 -23.26
CA HIS A 248 -11.67 9.94 -24.52
C HIS A 248 -13.16 9.72 -24.32
N GLN A 249 -13.97 10.69 -24.72
CA GLN A 249 -15.42 10.61 -24.66
C GLN A 249 -15.99 10.09 -25.98
N VAL A 250 -16.81 9.04 -25.88
CA VAL A 250 -17.54 8.43 -27.01
C VAL A 250 -19.01 8.34 -26.62
N ASP A 251 -19.86 9.19 -27.21
CA ASP A 251 -21.27 9.34 -26.85
C ASP A 251 -21.45 9.55 -25.33
N ASN A 252 -22.04 8.58 -24.65
CA ASN A 252 -22.29 8.59 -23.20
C ASN A 252 -21.21 7.84 -22.40
N TRP A 253 -20.10 7.44 -23.03
CA TRP A 253 -19.02 6.68 -22.41
C TRP A 253 -17.75 7.51 -22.29
N ILE A 254 -17.03 7.32 -21.19
CA ILE A 254 -15.68 7.84 -21.00
C ILE A 254 -14.73 6.64 -20.91
N LEU A 255 -13.68 6.66 -21.74
CA LEU A 255 -12.60 5.69 -21.73
C LEU A 255 -11.36 6.39 -21.16
N GLY A 256 -10.82 5.87 -20.06
CA GLY A 256 -9.64 6.40 -19.39
C GLY A 256 -8.44 5.46 -19.51
N LEU A 257 -7.26 6.05 -19.46
CA LEU A 257 -6.01 5.35 -19.20
C LEU A 257 -5.13 6.29 -18.37
N ASP A 258 -4.65 5.81 -17.22
CA ASP A 258 -3.67 6.51 -16.40
C ASP A 258 -2.41 5.66 -16.24
N ILE A 259 -1.26 6.32 -16.32
CA ILE A 259 0.04 5.73 -16.03
C ILE A 259 0.64 6.54 -14.89
N GLU A 260 0.66 5.92 -13.73
CA GLU A 260 1.19 6.50 -12.51
C GLU A 260 2.65 6.08 -12.30
N ASP A 261 3.41 6.96 -11.63
CA ASP A 261 4.79 6.71 -11.23
C ASP A 261 5.70 6.33 -12.40
N ILE A 262 5.77 7.21 -13.40
CA ILE A 262 6.56 7.01 -14.62
C ILE A 262 8.07 6.90 -14.32
N TYR A 263 8.54 7.62 -13.31
CA TYR A 263 9.91 7.48 -12.82
C TYR A 263 9.98 6.36 -11.80
N GLN A 264 10.63 5.27 -12.19
CA GLN A 264 10.81 4.09 -11.33
C GLN A 264 12.15 4.16 -10.61
N GLN A 265 12.14 3.95 -9.30
CA GLN A 265 13.35 3.88 -8.48
C GLN A 265 13.36 2.60 -7.63
N ALA A 266 14.56 2.11 -7.35
CA ALA A 266 14.78 1.10 -6.33
C ALA A 266 15.15 1.78 -5.00
N VAL A 267 14.40 1.47 -3.95
CA VAL A 267 14.68 1.88 -2.57
C VAL A 267 15.07 0.62 -1.80
N LYS A 268 16.05 0.71 -0.91
CA LYS A 268 16.41 -0.41 -0.03
C LYS A 268 15.80 -0.17 1.34
N GLY A 269 15.18 -1.20 1.93
CA GLY A 269 14.77 -1.14 3.32
C GLY A 269 15.95 -1.23 4.28
N ALA A 270 15.66 -1.07 5.57
CA ALA A 270 16.67 -1.09 6.64
C ALA A 270 17.45 -2.42 6.71
N GLU A 271 16.84 -3.54 6.36
CA GLU A 271 17.49 -4.85 6.32
C GLU A 271 18.17 -5.14 4.96
N GLY A 272 18.10 -4.19 4.02
CA GLY A 272 18.72 -4.26 2.71
C GLY A 272 17.85 -4.92 1.63
N THR A 273 16.60 -5.25 1.93
CA THR A 273 15.67 -5.81 0.93
C THR A 273 15.29 -4.72 -0.08
N PRO A 274 15.36 -5.02 -1.39
CA PRO A 274 15.07 -4.03 -2.43
C PRO A 274 13.55 -3.90 -2.65
N TYR A 275 13.00 -2.72 -2.41
CA TYR A 275 11.72 -2.29 -2.95
C TYR A 275 11.93 -1.70 -4.35
N GLN A 276 11.24 -2.26 -5.34
CA GLN A 276 11.23 -1.72 -6.70
C GLN A 276 9.90 -1.04 -6.94
N GLN A 277 9.90 0.30 -6.99
CA GLN A 277 8.76 1.03 -7.49
C GLN A 277 8.55 0.68 -8.96
N ARG A 278 7.30 0.44 -9.33
CA ARG A 278 6.88 0.13 -10.69
C ARG A 278 5.78 1.10 -11.08
N SER A 279 5.75 1.48 -12.35
CA SER A 279 4.64 2.25 -12.87
C SER A 279 3.36 1.43 -12.77
N HIS A 280 2.30 2.08 -12.31
CA HIS A 280 0.97 1.49 -12.25
C HIS A 280 0.16 1.95 -13.46
N VAL A 281 -0.65 1.06 -14.02
CA VAL A 281 -1.52 1.38 -15.14
C VAL A 281 -2.96 1.09 -14.72
N SER A 282 -3.81 2.12 -14.76
CA SER A 282 -5.23 2.03 -14.46
C SER A 282 -6.06 2.44 -15.69
N SER A 283 -7.26 1.87 -15.83
CA SER A 283 -8.15 2.08 -17.00
C SER A 283 -9.60 2.26 -16.59
#